data_AF-A0A937ZZS7-F1
#
_entry.id   AF-A0A937ZZS7-F1
#
_cell.length_a   1.000
_cell.length_b   1.000
_cell.length_c   1.000
_cell.angle_alpha   90.00
_cell.angle_beta   90.00
_cell.angle_gamma   90.00
#
_symmetry.space_group_name_H-M   'P 1'
#
loop_
_entity.id
_entity.type
_entity.pdbx_description
1 polymer ?
#
loop_
_entity_poly.entity_id
_entity_poly.type
_entity_poly.pdbx_seq_one_letter_code
_entity_poly.pdbx_strand_id
1 'polypeptide(L)'
;MNLTKNRLQSISWAFVLTVCVALTVALTLRVNAVKGQVRQTESRIVSLQRQIRFLEVEYQTRANQQQLAALNSVEFGYVAPGAGQYIEGERQLALLGVPRVPDAPEPIRMAQAAVTETEDMAFTEMVSPMTGKPAAVAAQSDAPRRERAPKVASLDPGGDLVASVIAASAGGDQSARVKLAGAAGN
;
A
#
# COMPACT_ATOMS: atom_id res chain seq x y z
N MET A 1 0.01 -62.36 59.65
CA MET A 1 0.94 -61.39 59.04
C MET A 1 0.82 -61.46 57.51
N ASN A 2 -0.09 -60.71 56.89
CA ASN A 2 -0.33 -60.72 55.42
C ASN A 2 -0.37 -59.30 54.81
N LEU A 3 -0.04 -58.27 55.60
CA LEU A 3 -0.13 -56.87 55.18
C LEU A 3 0.95 -56.47 54.17
N THR A 4 2.08 -57.18 54.11
CA THR A 4 3.20 -56.83 53.21
C THR A 4 2.94 -57.21 51.76
N LYS A 5 2.39 -58.40 51.47
CA LYS A 5 2.13 -58.87 50.11
C LYS A 5 1.16 -57.97 49.33
N ASN A 6 0.06 -57.56 49.97
CA ASN A 6 -0.94 -56.70 49.32
C ASN A 6 -0.39 -55.29 49.02
N ARG A 7 0.54 -54.81 49.85
CA ARG A 7 1.22 -53.51 49.65
C ARG A 7 2.21 -53.58 48.49
N LEU A 8 3.02 -54.65 48.42
CA LEU A 8 3.90 -54.89 47.27
C LEU A 8 3.12 -54.95 45.95
N GLN A 9 1.98 -55.66 45.94
CA GLN A 9 1.13 -55.74 44.75
C GLN A 9 0.50 -54.39 44.38
N SER A 10 0.04 -53.60 45.36
CA SER A 10 -0.50 -52.25 45.12
C SER A 10 0.55 -51.28 44.57
N ILE A 11 1.81 -51.38 45.02
CA ILE A 11 2.91 -50.56 44.54
C ILE A 11 3.23 -50.92 43.08
N SER A 12 3.22 -52.21 42.75
CA SER A 12 3.41 -52.65 41.36
C SER A 12 2.31 -52.12 40.44
N TRP A 13 1.05 -52.15 40.88
CA TRP A 13 -0.06 -51.60 40.09
C TRP A 13 0.07 -50.08 39.93
N ALA A 14 0.45 -49.37 40.99
CA ALA A 14 0.71 -47.94 40.93
C ALA A 14 1.85 -47.62 39.94
N PHE A 15 2.94 -48.38 39.97
CA PHE A 15 4.07 -48.20 39.06
C PHE A 15 3.67 -48.38 37.59
N VAL A 16 2.88 -49.41 37.27
CA VAL A 16 2.36 -49.64 35.92
C VAL A 16 1.50 -48.47 35.44
N LEU A 17 0.62 -47.95 36.30
CA LEU A 17 -0.19 -46.77 35.96
C LEU A 17 0.67 -45.52 35.77
N THR A 18 1.68 -45.31 36.61
CA THR A 18 2.61 -44.18 36.47
C THR A 18 3.38 -44.25 35.15
N VAL A 19 3.89 -45.44 34.77
CA VAL A 19 4.59 -45.62 33.49
C VAL A 19 3.65 -45.36 32.31
N CYS A 20 2.40 -45.84 32.38
CA CYS A 20 1.40 -45.59 31.35
C CYS A 20 1.14 -44.08 31.16
N VAL A 21 0.94 -43.35 32.27
CA VAL A 21 0.75 -41.89 32.24
C VAL A 21 2.02 -41.16 31.75
N ALA A 22 3.21 -41.61 32.16
CA ALA A 22 4.46 -41.01 31.69
C ALA A 22 4.62 -41.15 30.16
N LEU A 23 4.25 -42.31 29.60
CA LEU A 23 4.27 -42.54 28.15
C LEU A 23 3.27 -41.66 27.40
N THR A 24 2.05 -41.49 27.92
CA THR A 24 1.04 -40.63 27.27
C THR A 24 1.50 -39.17 27.27
N VAL A 25 2.01 -38.68 28.40
CA VAL A 25 2.55 -37.31 28.51
C VAL A 25 3.74 -37.13 27.57
N ALA A 26 4.68 -38.08 27.53
CA ALA A 26 5.83 -38.01 26.63
C ALA A 26 5.39 -37.89 25.16
N LEU A 27 4.38 -38.65 24.73
CA LEU A 27 3.83 -38.56 23.38
C LEU A 27 3.16 -37.20 23.12
N THR A 28 2.37 -36.69 24.06
CA THR A 28 1.73 -35.37 23.93
C THR A 28 2.77 -34.26 23.79
N LEU A 29 3.84 -34.30 24.59
CA LEU A 29 4.94 -33.34 24.50
C LEU A 29 5.67 -33.43 23.15
N ARG A 30 5.92 -34.65 22.65
CA ARG A 30 6.51 -34.86 21.31
C ARG A 30 5.64 -34.27 20.21
N VAL A 31 4.34 -34.52 20.24
CA VAL A 31 3.40 -33.96 19.26
C VAL A 31 3.36 -32.43 19.32
N ASN A 32 3.39 -31.85 20.52
CA ASN A 32 3.44 -30.40 20.69
C ASN A 32 4.74 -29.79 20.16
N ALA A 33 5.88 -30.48 20.35
CA ALA A 33 7.16 -30.05 19.79
C ALA A 33 7.14 -30.07 18.25
N VAL A 34 6.60 -31.13 17.64
CA VAL A 34 6.47 -31.23 16.17
C VAL A 34 5.54 -30.16 15.62
N LYS A 35 4.38 -29.93 16.25
CA LYS A 35 3.47 -28.83 15.87
C LYS A 35 4.17 -27.46 15.94
N GLY A 36 5.04 -27.25 16.93
CA GLY A 36 5.87 -26.05 17.04
C GLY A 36 6.84 -25.87 15.87
N GLN A 37 7.54 -26.94 15.48
CA GLN A 37 8.47 -26.93 14.34
C GLN A 37 7.77 -26.63 13.01
N VAL A 38 6.57 -27.19 12.80
CA VAL A 38 5.75 -26.90 11.61
C VAL A 38 5.39 -25.42 11.56
N ARG A 39 4.86 -24.85 12.64
CA ARG A 39 4.51 -23.43 12.72
C ARG A 39 5.70 -22.49 12.48
N GLN A 40 6.88 -22.85 12.98
CA GLN A 40 8.10 -22.07 12.73
C GLN A 40 8.47 -22.09 11.24
N THR A 41 8.34 -23.24 10.60
CA THR A 41 8.62 -23.40 9.16
C THR A 41 7.60 -22.64 8.32
N GLU A 42 6.31 -22.72 8.65
CA GLU A 42 5.25 -21.95 7.99
C GLU A 42 5.49 -20.44 8.11
N SER A 43 5.85 -19.96 9.30
CA SER A 43 6.19 -18.55 9.52
C SER A 43 7.38 -18.13 8.66
N ARG A 44 8.38 -19.00 8.50
CA ARG A 44 9.53 -18.76 7.63
C ARG A 44 9.13 -18.71 6.16
N ILE A 45 8.28 -19.61 5.69
CA ILE A 45 7.76 -19.62 4.32
C ILE A 45 7.06 -18.30 4.02
N VAL A 46 6.17 -17.83 4.90
CA VAL A 46 5.46 -16.55 4.71
C VAL A 46 6.43 -15.37 4.65
N SER A 47 7.46 -15.37 5.51
CA SER A 47 8.48 -14.31 5.49
C SER A 47 9.28 -14.28 4.18
N LEU A 48 9.65 -15.45 3.65
CA LEU A 48 10.38 -15.59 2.39
C LEU A 48 9.51 -15.19 1.20
N GLN A 49 8.25 -15.58 1.18
CA GLN A 49 7.29 -15.16 0.14
C GLN A 49 7.13 -13.64 0.11
N ARG A 50 7.12 -12.98 1.27
CA ARG A 50 7.06 -11.52 1.36
C ARG A 50 8.34 -10.87 0.80
N GLN A 51 9.51 -11.43 1.09
CA GLN A 51 10.78 -10.97 0.53
C GLN A 51 10.80 -11.13 -1.00
N ILE A 52 10.40 -12.30 -1.51
CA ILE A 52 10.31 -12.56 -2.96
C ILE A 52 9.40 -11.54 -3.63
N ARG A 53 8.19 -11.31 -3.08
CA ARG A 53 7.26 -10.31 -3.63
C ARG A 53 7.86 -8.91 -3.64
N PHE A 54 8.55 -8.52 -2.57
CA PHE A 54 9.23 -7.23 -2.50
C PHE A 54 10.30 -7.10 -3.60
N LEU A 55 11.15 -8.12 -3.74
CA LEU A 55 12.18 -8.15 -4.79
C LEU A 55 11.55 -8.07 -6.18
N GLU A 56 10.49 -8.84 -6.43
CA GLU A 56 9.83 -8.85 -7.73
C GLU A 56 9.25 -7.48 -8.10
N VAL A 57 8.66 -6.77 -7.13
CA VAL A 57 8.18 -5.40 -7.36
C VAL A 57 9.34 -4.44 -7.63
N GLU A 58 10.45 -4.53 -6.89
CA GLU A 58 11.64 -3.71 -7.16
C GLU A 58 12.23 -4.00 -8.55
N TYR A 59 12.26 -5.26 -8.97
CA TYR A 59 12.72 -5.65 -10.29
C TYR A 59 11.77 -5.17 -11.38
N GLN A 60 10.47 -5.38 -11.25
CA GLN A 60 9.48 -4.93 -12.24
C GLN A 60 9.51 -3.41 -12.41
N THR A 61 9.61 -2.66 -11.31
CA THR A 61 9.66 -1.20 -11.37
C THR A 61 10.97 -0.68 -12.00
N ARG A 62 12.13 -1.22 -11.65
CA ARG A 62 13.43 -0.79 -12.22
C ARG A 62 13.64 -1.25 -13.67
N ALA A 63 13.27 -2.48 -13.99
CA ALA A 63 13.43 -3.03 -15.33
C ALA A 63 12.49 -2.34 -16.33
N ASN A 64 11.24 -2.03 -15.95
CA ASN A 64 10.30 -1.34 -16.82
C ASN A 64 10.80 0.07 -17.19
N GLN A 65 11.33 0.83 -16.23
CA GLN A 65 11.92 2.15 -16.51
C GLN A 65 13.12 2.05 -17.48
N GLN A 66 14.01 1.07 -17.28
CA GLN A 66 15.15 0.84 -18.17
C GLN A 66 14.72 0.38 -19.57
N GLN A 67 13.71 -0.48 -19.66
CA GLN A 67 13.14 -0.94 -20.94
C GLN A 67 12.49 0.20 -21.72
N LEU A 68 11.69 1.04 -21.05
CA LEU A 68 11.09 2.22 -21.68
C LEU A 68 12.16 3.22 -22.13
N ALA A 69 13.20 3.45 -21.34
CA ALA A 69 14.31 4.31 -21.73
C ALA A 69 15.08 3.75 -22.93
N ALA A 70 15.36 2.45 -22.94
CA ALA A 70 16.01 1.77 -24.06
C ALA A 70 15.15 1.82 -25.33
N LEU A 71 13.86 1.50 -25.23
CA LEU A 71 12.93 1.56 -26.36
C LEU A 71 12.80 2.99 -26.90
N ASN A 72 12.67 3.97 -26.00
CA ASN A 72 12.67 5.38 -26.37
C ASN A 72 13.94 5.75 -27.13
N SER A 73 15.13 5.34 -26.65
CA SER A 73 16.39 5.65 -27.31
C SER A 73 16.54 5.03 -28.70
N VAL A 74 15.95 3.86 -28.93
CA VAL A 74 16.06 3.12 -30.20
C VAL A 74 15.01 3.57 -31.22
N GLU A 75 13.77 3.80 -30.77
CA GLU A 75 12.62 3.97 -31.67
C GLU A 75 12.10 5.41 -31.76
N PHE A 76 12.19 6.19 -30.67
CA PHE A 76 11.46 7.46 -30.56
C PHE A 76 12.33 8.70 -30.38
N GLY A 77 13.48 8.57 -29.73
CA GLY A 77 14.38 9.69 -29.41
C GLY A 77 13.71 10.81 -28.61
N TYR A 78 12.67 10.53 -27.83
CA TYR A 78 11.97 11.58 -27.09
C TYR A 78 12.85 12.08 -25.95
N VAL A 79 13.08 13.40 -25.93
CA VAL A 79 13.74 14.12 -24.84
C VAL A 79 12.67 14.92 -24.11
N ALA A 80 12.69 14.91 -22.78
CA ALA A 80 11.79 15.76 -22.00
C ALA A 80 12.04 17.24 -22.37
N PRO A 81 10.99 18.02 -22.69
CA PRO A 81 11.15 19.44 -22.99
C PRO A 81 11.84 20.16 -21.82
N GLY A 82 12.82 21.01 -22.13
CA GLY A 82 13.46 21.85 -21.13
C GLY A 82 12.53 22.96 -20.64
N ALA A 83 12.83 23.54 -19.48
CA ALA A 83 12.04 24.63 -18.88
C ALA A 83 11.74 25.77 -19.87
N GLY A 84 12.71 26.15 -20.72
CA GLY A 84 12.54 27.21 -21.71
C GLY A 84 11.61 26.90 -22.89
N GLN A 85 11.10 25.67 -23.04
CA GLN A 85 10.04 25.35 -24.00
C GLN A 85 8.64 25.52 -23.40
N TYR A 86 8.54 25.71 -22.08
CA TYR A 86 7.28 25.98 -21.42
C TYR A 86 7.07 27.49 -21.33
N ILE A 87 5.82 27.91 -21.49
CA ILE A 87 5.44 29.29 -21.30
C ILE A 87 4.93 29.41 -19.87
N GLU A 88 5.65 30.15 -19.02
CA GLU A 88 5.40 30.21 -17.58
C GLU A 88 4.27 31.17 -17.21
N GLY A 89 3.80 32.00 -18.12
CA GLY A 89 2.67 32.89 -17.82
C GLY A 89 2.10 33.67 -18.99
N GLU A 90 0.97 34.32 -18.71
CA GLU A 90 0.16 35.08 -19.66
C GLU A 90 0.93 36.20 -20.37
N ARG A 91 1.90 36.82 -19.68
CA ARG A 91 2.76 37.84 -20.28
C ARG A 91 3.67 37.25 -21.37
N GLN A 92 4.24 36.06 -21.16
CA GLN A 92 5.05 35.38 -22.19
C GLN A 92 4.16 34.86 -23.34
N LEU A 93 2.94 34.41 -23.04
CA LEU A 93 1.95 34.06 -24.06
C LEU A 93 1.58 35.28 -24.93
N ALA A 94 1.38 36.45 -24.31
CA ALA A 94 1.04 37.69 -25.02
C ALA A 94 2.14 38.14 -25.99
N LEU A 95 3.42 37.81 -25.71
CA LEU A 95 4.54 38.10 -26.60
C LEU A 95 4.60 37.18 -27.83
N LEU A 96 4.00 35.98 -27.75
CA LEU A 96 3.92 35.04 -28.88
C LEU A 96 2.77 35.37 -29.84
N GLY A 97 1.85 36.27 -29.42
CA GLY A 97 0.75 36.74 -30.25
C GLY A 97 1.25 37.56 -31.45
N VAL A 98 1.12 37.02 -32.66
CA VAL A 98 1.48 37.74 -33.89
C VAL A 98 0.47 38.87 -34.14
N PRO A 99 0.91 40.13 -34.32
CA PRO A 99 0.00 41.22 -34.67
C PRO A 99 -0.63 40.98 -36.03
N ARG A 100 -1.93 41.27 -36.14
CA ARG A 100 -2.72 41.05 -37.35
C ARG A 100 -2.16 41.89 -38.50
N VAL A 101 -1.73 41.22 -39.57
CA VAL A 101 -1.28 41.88 -40.80
C VAL A 101 -2.50 42.50 -41.50
N PRO A 102 -2.38 43.64 -42.20
CA PRO A 102 -3.51 44.34 -42.85
C PRO A 102 -4.34 43.50 -43.84
N ASP A 103 -3.83 42.35 -44.27
CA ASP A 103 -4.47 41.41 -45.21
C ASP A 103 -4.71 40.02 -44.59
N ALA A 104 -4.72 39.94 -43.25
CA ALA A 104 -4.96 38.68 -42.55
C ALA A 104 -6.43 38.24 -42.72
N PRO A 105 -6.71 36.97 -43.09
CA PRO A 105 -8.07 36.46 -43.24
C PRO A 105 -8.95 36.71 -42.02
N GLU A 106 -10.27 36.78 -42.22
CA GLU A 106 -11.20 36.82 -41.08
C GLU A 106 -10.93 35.62 -40.15
N PRO A 107 -10.96 35.83 -38.82
CA PRO A 107 -10.63 34.77 -37.89
C PRO A 107 -11.66 33.66 -38.08
N ILE A 108 -11.18 32.45 -38.39
CA ILE A 108 -12.03 31.26 -38.42
C ILE A 108 -12.56 31.10 -37.00
N ARG A 109 -13.80 31.53 -36.79
CA ARG A 109 -14.52 31.25 -35.56
C ARG A 109 -14.75 29.75 -35.56
N MET A 110 -14.00 29.03 -34.73
CA MET A 110 -14.37 27.67 -34.39
C MET A 110 -15.83 27.75 -33.94
N ALA A 111 -16.70 26.94 -34.54
CA ALA A 111 -18.08 26.83 -34.12
C ALA A 111 -18.07 26.40 -32.64
N GLN A 112 -18.13 27.36 -31.73
CA GLN A 112 -18.59 27.06 -30.39
C GLN A 112 -20.04 26.67 -30.59
N ALA A 113 -20.34 25.40 -30.34
CA ALA A 113 -21.70 24.94 -30.25
C ALA A 113 -22.40 25.92 -29.29
N ALA A 114 -23.31 26.74 -29.83
CA ALA A 114 -24.33 27.32 -29.00
C ALA A 114 -24.96 26.11 -28.34
N VAL A 115 -24.80 25.97 -27.03
CA VAL A 115 -25.49 24.96 -26.24
C VAL A 115 -26.96 25.36 -26.28
N THR A 116 -27.61 25.02 -27.38
CA THR A 116 -29.03 24.83 -27.44
C THR A 116 -29.26 23.62 -26.56
N GLU A 117 -29.82 23.84 -25.39
CA GLU A 117 -30.38 22.76 -24.59
C GLU A 117 -31.20 21.88 -25.51
N THR A 118 -30.93 20.57 -25.51
CA THR A 118 -31.52 19.52 -26.36
C THR A 118 -30.72 19.20 -27.62
N GLU A 119 -29.59 18.53 -27.44
CA GLU A 119 -29.24 17.35 -28.24
C GLU A 119 -28.18 16.57 -27.45
N ASP A 120 -28.50 15.32 -27.14
CA ASP A 120 -27.70 14.43 -26.31
C ASP A 120 -26.25 14.37 -26.80
N MET A 121 -25.36 15.03 -26.06
CA MET A 121 -23.93 14.76 -26.14
C MET A 121 -23.69 13.35 -25.61
N ALA A 122 -23.87 12.35 -26.47
CA ALA A 122 -23.46 10.99 -26.20
C ALA A 122 -21.93 10.95 -26.13
N PHE A 123 -21.39 11.21 -24.95
CA PHE A 123 -20.00 10.92 -24.63
C PHE A 123 -19.73 9.46 -24.99
N THR A 124 -18.76 9.22 -25.87
CA THR A 124 -18.35 7.86 -26.21
C THR A 124 -17.93 7.13 -24.94
N GLU A 125 -18.54 5.98 -24.71
CA GLU A 125 -18.35 5.18 -23.51
C GLU A 125 -16.90 4.68 -23.42
N MET A 126 -16.18 5.06 -22.36
CA MET A 126 -14.81 4.59 -22.15
C MET A 126 -14.80 3.08 -21.93
N VAL A 127 -14.12 2.36 -22.83
CA VAL A 127 -13.91 0.90 -22.77
C VAL A 127 -12.55 0.58 -22.16
N SER A 128 -12.51 -0.46 -21.32
CA SER A 128 -11.26 -0.93 -20.71
C SER A 128 -10.38 -1.68 -21.73
N PRO A 129 -9.07 -1.37 -21.84
CA PRO A 129 -8.18 -1.99 -22.83
C PRO A 129 -7.92 -3.49 -22.59
N MET A 130 -8.25 -4.00 -21.40
CA MET A 130 -8.03 -5.42 -21.06
C MET A 130 -9.27 -6.30 -21.31
N THR A 131 -10.47 -5.70 -21.34
CA THR A 131 -11.73 -6.46 -21.37
C THR A 131 -12.73 -5.98 -22.43
N GLY A 132 -12.51 -4.82 -23.06
CA GLY A 132 -13.35 -4.27 -24.13
C GLY A 132 -14.78 -3.93 -23.72
N LYS A 133 -15.09 -3.99 -22.41
CA LYS A 133 -16.43 -3.74 -21.87
C LYS A 133 -16.53 -2.31 -21.33
N PRO A 134 -17.70 -1.67 -21.44
CA PRO A 134 -17.93 -0.34 -20.92
C PRO A 134 -17.87 -0.30 -19.38
N ALA A 135 -17.23 0.74 -18.83
CA ALA A 135 -16.95 0.86 -17.40
C ALA A 135 -18.16 1.20 -16.51
N ALA A 136 -19.35 1.45 -17.07
CA ALA A 136 -20.51 1.96 -16.32
C ALA A 136 -21.25 0.92 -15.46
N VAL A 137 -20.95 -0.38 -15.57
CA VAL A 137 -21.75 -1.44 -14.93
C VAL A 137 -21.10 -2.02 -13.65
N ALA A 138 -19.95 -1.50 -13.21
CA ALA A 138 -19.21 -2.04 -12.05
C ALA A 138 -19.37 -1.23 -10.73
N ALA A 139 -20.20 -0.19 -10.70
CA ALA A 139 -20.34 0.69 -9.53
C ALA A 139 -21.70 0.57 -8.80
N GLN A 140 -22.40 -0.55 -8.95
CA GLN A 140 -23.56 -0.86 -8.11
C GLN A 140 -23.39 -2.21 -7.43
N SER A 141 -22.57 -2.22 -6.38
CA SER A 141 -22.68 -3.17 -5.29
C SER A 141 -22.14 -2.55 -4.00
N ASP A 142 -23.07 -2.11 -3.16
CA ASP A 142 -23.01 -2.24 -1.70
C ASP A 142 -22.04 -1.35 -0.90
N ALA A 143 -22.55 -0.21 -0.38
CA ALA A 143 -22.10 0.40 0.88
C ALA A 143 -23.17 1.36 1.44
N PRO A 144 -23.44 1.35 2.76
CA PRO A 144 -24.63 2.00 3.33
C PRO A 144 -24.50 3.52 3.40
N ARG A 145 -25.65 4.16 3.17
CA ARG A 145 -25.95 5.58 3.33
C ARG A 145 -25.48 6.09 4.71
N ARG A 146 -24.37 6.84 4.73
CA ARG A 146 -23.98 7.66 5.89
C ARG A 146 -24.52 9.07 5.73
N GLU A 147 -25.17 9.51 6.79
CA GLU A 147 -25.78 10.81 6.96
C GLU A 147 -24.80 11.98 6.78
N ARG A 148 -25.43 13.06 6.33
CA ARG A 148 -24.94 14.40 6.06
C ARG A 148 -24.13 14.99 7.24
N ALA A 149 -22.93 15.49 6.94
CA ALA A 149 -22.16 16.39 7.80
C ALA A 149 -21.72 17.64 6.99
N PRO A 150 -21.48 18.79 7.66
CA PRO A 150 -21.78 20.10 7.10
C PRO A 150 -20.68 20.71 6.23
N LYS A 151 -21.13 21.66 5.42
CA LYS A 151 -20.36 22.58 4.57
C LYS A 151 -19.27 23.29 5.40
N VAL A 152 -18.02 22.89 5.22
CA VAL A 152 -16.85 23.65 5.67
C VAL A 152 -16.45 24.63 4.58
N ALA A 153 -16.38 25.89 5.00
CA ALA A 153 -16.03 27.03 4.19
C ALA A 153 -14.60 26.93 3.64
N SER A 154 -14.42 27.53 2.47
CA SER A 154 -13.15 27.81 1.82
C SER A 154 -12.09 28.35 2.79
N LEU A 155 -10.97 27.66 2.92
CA LEU A 155 -9.72 28.19 3.45
C LEU A 155 -8.64 28.09 2.37
N ASP A 156 -7.93 29.21 2.18
CA ASP A 156 -6.86 29.46 1.23
C ASP A 156 -5.70 28.44 1.31
N PRO A 157 -4.97 28.19 0.20
CA PRO A 157 -3.83 27.29 0.19
C PRO A 157 -2.54 28.07 0.46
N GLY A 158 -1.98 27.92 1.66
CA GLY A 158 -0.63 28.45 1.91
C GLY A 158 -0.12 28.21 3.32
N GLY A 159 0.98 27.47 3.45
CA GLY A 159 1.93 27.63 4.57
C GLY A 159 1.90 26.60 5.70
N ASP A 160 0.73 26.15 6.17
CA ASP A 160 0.67 25.66 7.56
C ASP A 160 0.83 24.14 7.77
N LEU A 161 0.74 23.35 6.69
CA LEU A 161 0.86 21.89 6.77
C LEU A 161 2.31 21.41 6.93
N VAL A 162 3.29 22.21 6.50
CA VAL A 162 4.71 21.86 6.62
C VAL A 162 5.21 22.09 8.05
N ALA A 163 4.70 23.11 8.74
CA ALA A 163 5.07 23.41 10.13
C ALA A 163 4.55 22.36 11.13
N SER A 164 3.32 21.85 10.92
CA SER A 164 2.71 20.86 11.83
C SER A 164 3.33 19.46 11.71
N VAL A 165 3.78 19.07 10.52
CA VAL A 165 4.49 17.79 10.30
C VAL A 165 5.89 17.79 10.90
N ILE A 166 6.62 18.91 10.82
CA ILE A 166 7.97 19.02 11.40
C ILE A 166 7.90 19.01 12.93
N ALA A 167 6.91 19.70 13.53
CA ALA A 167 6.70 19.71 14.98
C ALA A 167 6.31 18.33 15.55
N ALA A 168 5.57 17.52 14.79
CA ALA A 168 5.22 16.15 15.19
C ALA A 168 6.42 15.17 15.16
N SER A 169 7.46 15.47 14.38
CA SER A 169 8.65 14.61 14.27
C SER A 169 9.72 14.85 15.35
N ALA A 170 9.63 15.96 16.10
CA ALA A 170 10.62 16.34 17.12
C ALA A 170 10.30 15.78 18.53
N GLY A 171 9.19 15.08 18.72
CA GLY A 171 8.70 14.60 20.02
C GLY A 171 9.07 13.14 20.35
N GLY A 172 10.32 12.73 20.11
CA GLY A 172 10.75 11.34 20.21
C GLY A 172 11.90 11.10 21.18
N ASP A 173 11.84 11.58 22.43
CA ASP A 173 12.79 11.18 23.48
C ASP A 173 12.10 10.83 24.81
N GLN A 174 11.66 9.58 24.93
CA GLN A 174 11.25 8.96 26.20
C GLN A 174 11.99 7.64 26.50
N SER A 175 13.20 7.46 25.95
CA SER A 175 14.01 6.26 26.19
C SER A 175 15.16 6.47 27.20
N ALA A 176 15.08 7.48 28.07
CA ALA A 176 16.14 7.82 29.02
C ALA A 176 15.74 7.75 30.52
N ARG A 177 14.69 7.01 30.90
CA ARG A 177 14.33 6.80 32.33
C ARG A 177 14.38 5.35 32.84
N VAL A 178 14.92 4.41 32.05
CA VAL A 178 15.12 3.01 32.48
C VAL A 178 16.54 2.75 33.02
N LYS A 179 17.44 3.74 33.04
CA LYS A 179 18.74 3.64 33.72
C LYS A 179 18.79 4.47 35.00
N LEU A 180 17.90 4.16 35.95
CA LEU A 180 18.08 4.50 37.37
C LEU A 180 17.91 3.27 38.29
N ALA A 181 17.92 2.05 37.74
CA ALA A 181 17.93 0.81 38.51
C ALA A 181 19.15 -0.01 38.08
N GLY A 182 20.28 0.19 38.77
CA GLY A 182 21.50 -0.59 38.55
C GLY A 182 22.78 0.22 38.43
N ALA A 183 23.02 1.19 39.32
CA ALA A 183 24.36 1.79 39.51
C ALA A 183 24.45 2.53 40.86
N ALA A 184 24.20 1.81 41.95
CA ALA A 184 24.71 2.06 43.30
C ALA A 184 24.62 0.68 43.97
N GLY A 185 25.69 -0.03 44.33
CA GLY A 185 27.01 0.41 44.74
C GLY A 185 27.17 -0.06 46.19
N ASN A 186 28.01 -1.10 46.39
CA ASN A 186 28.49 -1.66 47.66
C ASN A 186 27.47 -2.21 48.66
#